data_AF-A0A953IXL4-F1
#
_entry.id   AF-A0A953IXL4-F1
#
_cell.length_a   1.000
_cell.length_b   1.000
_cell.length_c   1.000
_cell.angle_alpha   90.00
_cell.angle_beta   90.00
_cell.angle_gamma   90.00
#
_symmetry.space_group_name_H-M   'P 1'
#
loop_
_entity.id
_entity.type
_entity.pdbx_description
1 polymer ?
#
loop_
_entity_poly.entity_id
_entity_poly.type
_entity_poly.pdbx_seq_one_letter_code
_entity_poly.pdbx_strand_id
1 'polypeptide(L)'
;MNPIPRLRTYTGPALLSYGFRPFFLFGAIFAAGAVLMWLPMSFGELSITTAFAPRDWHVHEMLYGYIPAVMTGFLLTAIPNWTGRLPIQGRALLVLVVVWFAGRAAVAISEAIGWLPAMIIDVGFLALVAAAVAREIMAGKNWRNLKIVVMIGLLLAGNIAFHLEAHFHGTADYGIRVGIAAVVLLITVIGGRIIPSFTRNWLVRENPGRLPIPFGRFDMIVVLASVGALASWIAAPQSRWTAALLAGAGLLQIARLSRWAGDRTFRDRLVLILHVGYAFVPLGFLLLSAAAFGVGTASAGIHAWVAGAAGLMTLAVMTRASLGHTGQALV
;
A
#
# COMPACT_ATOMS: atom_id res chain seq x y z
N MET A 1 -21.25 -20.86 2.59
CA MET A 1 -21.38 -20.64 1.13
C MET A 1 -20.21 -19.81 0.66
N ASN A 2 -19.35 -20.36 -0.20
CA ASN A 2 -18.29 -19.55 -0.83
C ASN A 2 -18.98 -18.50 -1.72
N PRO A 3 -18.67 -17.20 -1.59
CA PRO A 3 -19.19 -16.21 -2.50
C PRO A 3 -18.72 -16.56 -3.92
N ILE A 4 -19.62 -17.07 -4.75
CA ILE A 4 -19.35 -17.35 -6.17
C ILE A 4 -19.06 -15.99 -6.81
N PRO A 5 -17.84 -15.72 -7.28
CA PRO A 5 -17.54 -14.46 -7.92
C PRO A 5 -18.44 -14.34 -9.15
N ARG A 6 -19.28 -13.30 -9.21
CA ARG A 6 -20.06 -12.99 -10.41
C ARG A 6 -19.09 -12.47 -11.47
N LEU A 7 -18.50 -13.39 -12.23
CA LEU A 7 -17.63 -13.08 -13.36
C LEU A 7 -18.44 -13.06 -14.64
N ARG A 8 -18.05 -12.20 -15.59
CA ARG A 8 -18.46 -12.42 -16.98
C ARG A 8 -17.78 -13.70 -17.47
N THR A 9 -18.46 -14.44 -18.33
CA THR A 9 -17.83 -15.56 -19.04
C THR A 9 -16.62 -15.03 -19.80
N TYR A 10 -15.44 -15.52 -19.45
CA TYR A 10 -14.18 -15.08 -20.02
C TYR A 10 -13.40 -16.29 -20.51
N THR A 11 -13.10 -16.33 -21.81
CA THR A 11 -12.45 -17.45 -22.51
C THR A 11 -10.98 -17.17 -22.85
N GLY A 12 -10.42 -16.04 -22.40
CA GLY A 12 -9.01 -15.69 -22.63
C GLY A 12 -8.06 -16.20 -21.53
N PRO A 13 -6.78 -15.76 -21.55
CA PRO A 13 -5.76 -16.24 -20.62
C PRO A 13 -6.17 -16.07 -19.15
N ALA A 14 -6.01 -17.11 -18.33
CA ALA A 14 -6.42 -17.09 -16.93
C ALA A 14 -5.84 -15.90 -16.14
N LEU A 15 -4.66 -15.43 -16.51
CA LEU A 15 -4.00 -14.25 -15.93
C LEU A 15 -4.88 -12.98 -16.03
N LEU A 16 -5.67 -12.81 -17.07
CA LEU A 16 -6.52 -11.64 -17.30
C LEU A 16 -7.98 -11.84 -16.82
N SER A 17 -8.26 -12.96 -16.14
CA SER A 17 -9.59 -13.26 -15.63
C SER A 17 -9.94 -12.52 -14.34
N TYR A 18 -8.96 -11.95 -13.63
CA TYR A 18 -9.20 -11.28 -12.36
C TYR A 18 -8.05 -10.34 -12.00
N GLY A 19 -8.35 -9.17 -11.43
CA GLY A 19 -7.36 -8.14 -11.14
C GLY A 19 -6.22 -8.55 -10.22
N PHE A 20 -6.44 -9.40 -9.22
CA PHE A 20 -5.36 -9.86 -8.34
C PHE A 20 -4.30 -10.69 -9.07
N ARG A 21 -4.69 -11.47 -10.09
CA ARG A 21 -3.81 -12.46 -10.72
C ARG A 21 -2.55 -11.86 -11.35
N PRO A 22 -2.62 -10.87 -12.26
CA PRO A 22 -1.41 -10.30 -12.85
C PRO A 22 -0.67 -9.42 -11.84
N PHE A 23 -1.40 -8.60 -11.08
CA PHE A 23 -0.78 -7.60 -10.23
C PHE A 23 -0.09 -8.17 -9.00
N PHE A 24 -0.62 -9.24 -8.39
CA PHE A 24 0.07 -9.90 -7.29
C PHE A 24 1.30 -10.66 -7.79
N LEU A 25 1.16 -11.39 -8.91
CA LEU A 25 2.26 -12.16 -9.48
C LEU A 25 3.40 -11.26 -9.93
N PHE A 26 3.12 -10.30 -10.82
CA PHE A 26 4.15 -9.41 -11.36
C PHE A 26 4.65 -8.42 -10.31
N GLY A 27 3.80 -7.95 -9.41
CA GLY A 27 4.24 -7.11 -8.29
C GLY A 27 5.24 -7.84 -7.40
N ALA A 28 4.99 -9.10 -7.04
CA ALA A 28 5.91 -9.90 -6.24
C ALA A 28 7.25 -10.16 -6.95
N ILE A 29 7.20 -10.60 -8.22
CA ILE A 29 8.40 -10.83 -9.03
C ILE A 29 9.21 -9.55 -9.17
N PHE A 30 8.54 -8.43 -9.44
CA PHE A 30 9.17 -7.14 -9.60
C PHE A 30 9.82 -6.65 -8.31
N ALA A 31 9.14 -6.78 -7.16
CA ALA A 31 9.73 -6.41 -5.88
C ALA A 31 11.00 -7.21 -5.57
N ALA A 32 10.96 -8.53 -5.78
CA ALA A 32 12.12 -9.38 -5.60
C ALA A 32 13.27 -8.98 -6.54
N GLY A 33 12.98 -8.81 -7.84
CA GLY A 33 13.95 -8.40 -8.83
C GLY A 33 14.56 -7.03 -8.55
N ALA A 34 13.74 -6.04 -8.20
CA ALA A 34 14.20 -4.68 -7.92
C ALA A 34 15.09 -4.61 -6.68
N VAL A 35 14.80 -5.38 -5.61
CA VAL A 35 15.69 -5.48 -4.45
C VAL A 35 17.00 -6.15 -4.82
N LEU A 36 16.97 -7.24 -5.60
CA LEU A 36 18.18 -7.93 -6.06
C LEU A 36 19.05 -7.06 -6.98
N MET A 37 18.45 -6.20 -7.80
CA MET A 37 19.18 -5.21 -8.61
C MET A 37 19.72 -4.06 -7.76
N TRP A 38 18.96 -3.60 -6.76
CA TRP A 38 19.36 -2.47 -5.94
C TRP A 38 20.58 -2.75 -5.03
N LEU A 39 20.74 -3.99 -4.56
CA LEU A 39 21.88 -4.35 -3.70
C LEU A 39 23.24 -4.03 -4.36
N PRO A 40 23.59 -4.57 -5.55
CA PRO A 40 24.84 -4.21 -6.22
C PRO A 40 24.89 -2.75 -6.66
N MET A 41 23.75 -2.12 -6.99
CA MET A 41 23.72 -0.68 -7.26
C MET A 41 24.12 0.15 -6.03
N SER A 42 23.74 -0.29 -4.83
CA SER A 42 24.06 0.38 -3.58
C SER A 42 25.54 0.25 -3.20
N PHE A 43 26.20 -0.81 -3.65
CA PHE A 43 27.65 -1.00 -3.50
C PHE A 43 28.45 -0.37 -4.64
N GLY A 44 27.80 0.23 -5.65
CA GLY A 44 28.45 0.81 -6.82
C GLY A 44 28.96 -0.22 -7.84
N GLU A 45 28.54 -1.48 -7.72
CA GLU A 45 28.95 -2.58 -8.61
C GLU A 45 28.06 -2.69 -9.86
N LEU A 46 26.88 -2.06 -9.84
CA LEU A 46 25.94 -2.02 -10.94
C LEU A 46 25.45 -0.58 -11.16
N SER A 47 25.40 -0.15 -12.42
CA SER A 47 24.68 1.05 -12.83
C SER A 47 23.62 0.68 -13.85
N ILE A 48 22.49 1.38 -13.79
CA ILE A 48 21.41 1.29 -14.79
C ILE A 48 21.20 2.69 -15.37
N THR A 49 20.65 2.78 -16.58
CA THR A 49 20.44 4.03 -17.33
C THR A 49 19.24 4.83 -16.82
N THR A 50 19.16 5.00 -15.50
CA THR A 50 18.11 5.74 -14.82
C THR A 50 18.59 7.12 -14.42
N ALA A 51 17.72 8.12 -14.52
CA ALA A 51 17.99 9.48 -14.06
C ALA A 51 17.98 9.62 -12.52
N PHE A 52 17.57 8.57 -11.79
CA PHE A 52 17.48 8.59 -10.34
C PHE A 52 18.78 8.14 -9.67
N ALA A 53 19.11 8.74 -8.54
CA ALA A 53 20.15 8.21 -7.66
C ALA A 53 19.80 6.77 -7.22
N PRO A 54 20.78 5.87 -6.98
CA PRO A 54 20.50 4.46 -6.66
C PRO A 54 19.51 4.23 -5.50
N ARG A 55 19.62 5.03 -4.43
CA ARG A 55 18.66 5.02 -3.32
C ARG A 55 17.26 5.37 -3.79
N ASP A 56 17.14 6.45 -4.54
CA ASP A 56 15.86 7.01 -4.97
C ASP A 56 15.18 6.09 -5.97
N TRP A 57 15.94 5.44 -6.86
CA TRP A 57 15.44 4.38 -7.72
C TRP A 57 14.78 3.25 -6.91
N HIS A 58 15.46 2.73 -5.88
CA HIS A 58 14.87 1.71 -5.02
C HIS A 58 13.62 2.18 -4.28
N VAL A 59 13.68 3.37 -3.69
CA VAL A 59 12.51 3.92 -2.98
C VAL A 59 11.34 4.08 -3.94
N HIS A 60 11.58 4.62 -5.14
CA HIS A 60 10.56 4.78 -6.18
C HIS A 60 9.95 3.43 -6.59
N GLU A 61 10.79 2.45 -6.89
CA GLU A 61 10.32 1.17 -7.37
C GLU A 61 9.53 0.38 -6.32
N MET A 62 9.90 0.50 -5.03
CA MET A 62 9.12 -0.09 -3.94
C MET A 62 7.81 0.68 -3.69
N LEU A 63 7.87 2.01 -3.68
CA LEU A 63 6.77 2.88 -3.25
C LEU A 63 5.73 3.16 -4.33
N TYR A 64 6.18 3.38 -5.57
CA TYR A 64 5.37 3.75 -6.73
C TYR A 64 5.28 2.65 -7.79
N GLY A 65 6.08 1.59 -7.68
CA GLY A 65 5.99 0.40 -8.54
C GLY A 65 5.26 -0.75 -7.90
N TYR A 66 5.90 -1.35 -6.90
CA TYR A 66 5.42 -2.53 -6.21
C TYR A 66 4.11 -2.26 -5.45
N ILE A 67 4.08 -1.25 -4.58
CA ILE A 67 2.89 -0.99 -3.75
C ILE A 67 1.65 -0.69 -4.61
N PRO A 68 1.71 0.18 -5.65
CA PRO A 68 0.58 0.41 -6.54
C PRO A 68 0.13 -0.82 -7.32
N ALA A 69 1.05 -1.70 -7.73
CA ALA A 69 0.68 -2.97 -8.37
C ALA A 69 -0.18 -3.81 -7.42
N VAL A 70 0.33 -4.12 -6.22
CA VAL A 70 -0.42 -4.95 -5.26
C VAL A 70 -1.72 -4.26 -4.82
N MET A 71 -1.69 -2.94 -4.59
CA MET A 71 -2.89 -2.17 -4.30
C MET A 71 -3.93 -2.33 -5.41
N THR A 72 -3.54 -2.24 -6.68
CA THR A 72 -4.44 -2.42 -7.82
C THR A 72 -5.02 -3.83 -7.85
N GLY A 73 -4.19 -4.86 -7.63
CA GLY A 73 -4.65 -6.24 -7.55
C GLY A 73 -5.71 -6.45 -6.46
N PHE A 74 -5.52 -5.84 -5.28
CA PHE A 74 -6.48 -5.87 -4.20
C PHE A 74 -7.76 -5.07 -4.54
N LEU A 75 -7.63 -3.84 -5.02
CA LEU A 75 -8.77 -2.96 -5.28
C LEU A 75 -9.68 -3.49 -6.38
N LEU A 76 -9.11 -3.96 -7.50
CA LEU A 76 -9.88 -4.56 -8.59
C LEU A 76 -10.59 -5.86 -8.15
N THR A 77 -10.18 -6.42 -7.02
CA THR A 77 -10.79 -7.61 -6.41
C THR A 77 -11.83 -7.29 -5.35
N ALA A 78 -11.60 -6.24 -4.57
CA ALA A 78 -12.49 -5.85 -3.49
C ALA A 78 -13.66 -4.97 -3.97
N ILE A 79 -13.43 -4.09 -4.94
CA ILE A 79 -14.44 -3.14 -5.46
C ILE A 79 -15.72 -3.83 -5.95
N PRO A 80 -15.67 -4.93 -6.73
CA PRO A 80 -16.86 -5.67 -7.14
C PRO A 80 -17.77 -6.06 -5.98
N ASN A 81 -17.18 -6.48 -4.84
CA ASN A 81 -17.93 -6.84 -3.64
C ASN A 81 -18.55 -5.61 -2.94
N TRP A 82 -17.95 -4.43 -3.10
CA TRP A 82 -18.45 -3.20 -2.49
C TRP A 82 -19.52 -2.52 -3.34
N THR A 83 -19.44 -2.64 -4.66
CA THR A 83 -20.31 -1.91 -5.61
C THR A 83 -21.36 -2.79 -6.26
N GLY A 84 -21.26 -4.12 -6.13
CA GLY A 84 -22.09 -5.09 -6.84
C GLY A 84 -21.82 -5.14 -8.35
N ARG A 85 -20.81 -4.40 -8.83
CA ARG A 85 -20.42 -4.36 -10.26
C ARG A 85 -19.54 -5.56 -10.60
N LEU A 86 -19.46 -5.85 -11.89
CA LEU A 86 -18.63 -6.95 -12.39
C LEU A 86 -17.14 -6.56 -12.33
N PRO A 87 -16.24 -7.50 -12.02
CA PRO A 87 -14.80 -7.24 -12.01
C PRO A 87 -14.27 -6.77 -13.38
N ILE A 88 -13.21 -5.96 -13.35
CA ILE A 88 -12.46 -5.60 -14.57
C ILE A 88 -11.66 -6.82 -15.03
N GLN A 89 -11.84 -7.21 -16.30
CA GLN A 89 -11.25 -8.42 -16.90
C GLN A 89 -10.81 -8.16 -18.35
N GLY A 90 -10.00 -9.06 -18.90
CA GLY A 90 -9.62 -9.08 -20.31
C GLY A 90 -8.84 -7.83 -20.75
N ARG A 91 -9.26 -7.20 -21.86
CA ARG A 91 -8.52 -6.09 -22.49
C ARG A 91 -8.31 -4.89 -21.55
N ALA A 92 -9.31 -4.51 -20.77
CA ALA A 92 -9.20 -3.39 -19.85
C ALA A 92 -8.16 -3.66 -18.74
N LEU A 93 -8.08 -4.91 -18.27
CA LEU A 93 -7.06 -5.32 -17.31
C LEU A 93 -5.67 -5.37 -17.96
N LEU A 94 -5.58 -5.86 -19.20
CA LEU A 94 -4.33 -5.89 -19.96
C LEU A 94 -3.72 -4.49 -20.14
N VAL A 95 -4.54 -3.48 -20.44
CA VAL A 95 -4.07 -2.09 -20.56
C VAL A 95 -3.38 -1.62 -19.28
N LEU A 96 -3.98 -1.88 -18.11
CA LEU A 96 -3.38 -1.51 -16.83
C LEU A 96 -2.05 -2.23 -16.59
N VAL A 97 -1.96 -3.52 -16.97
CA VAL A 97 -0.72 -4.30 -16.85
C VAL A 97 0.38 -3.76 -17.76
N VAL A 98 0.05 -3.47 -19.03
CA VAL A 98 1.01 -2.92 -20.00
C VAL A 98 1.51 -1.56 -19.57
N VAL A 99 0.62 -0.66 -19.13
CA VAL A 99 1.02 0.68 -18.68
C VAL A 99 1.89 0.60 -17.42
N TRP A 100 1.60 -0.33 -16.50
CA TRP A 100 2.45 -0.56 -15.34
C TRP A 100 3.87 -1.00 -15.73
N PHE A 101 3.99 -2.01 -16.61
CA PHE A 101 5.30 -2.45 -17.12
C PHE A 101 6.02 -1.36 -17.90
N ALA A 102 5.30 -0.59 -18.72
CA ALA A 102 5.86 0.54 -19.44
C ALA A 102 6.44 1.59 -18.47
N GLY A 103 5.76 1.87 -17.36
CA GLY A 103 6.27 2.75 -16.30
C GLY A 103 7.58 2.24 -15.70
N ARG A 104 7.64 0.95 -15.34
CA ARG A 104 8.87 0.34 -14.79
C ARG A 104 10.04 0.40 -15.77
N ALA A 105 9.77 0.08 -17.04
CA ALA A 105 10.78 0.19 -18.09
C ALA A 105 11.23 1.64 -18.25
N ALA A 106 10.30 2.59 -18.31
CA ALA A 106 10.59 4.00 -18.49
C ALA A 106 11.43 4.60 -17.35
N VAL A 107 11.19 4.20 -16.10
CA VAL A 107 12.04 4.60 -14.96
C VAL A 107 13.44 3.98 -15.07
N ALA A 108 13.56 2.71 -15.44
CA ALA A 108 14.83 2.02 -15.59
C ALA A 108 15.73 2.59 -16.70
N ILE A 109 15.14 3.15 -17.76
CA ILE A 109 15.85 3.79 -18.88
C ILE A 109 15.66 5.32 -18.93
N SER A 110 15.23 5.94 -17.83
CA SER A 110 14.82 7.36 -17.81
C SER A 110 15.91 8.35 -18.20
N GLU A 111 17.18 7.99 -18.06
CA GLU A 111 18.30 8.80 -18.56
C GLU A 111 18.33 8.82 -20.10
N ALA A 112 18.01 7.70 -20.75
CA ALA A 112 18.02 7.58 -22.21
C ALA A 112 16.81 8.24 -22.88
N ILE A 113 15.62 8.13 -22.30
CA ILE A 113 14.39 8.69 -22.88
C ILE A 113 14.06 10.11 -22.37
N GLY A 114 14.77 10.58 -21.34
CA GLY A 114 14.51 11.84 -20.66
C GLY A 114 13.47 11.72 -19.54
N TRP A 115 13.61 12.60 -18.54
CA TRP A 115 12.79 12.58 -17.33
C TRP A 115 11.29 12.82 -17.59
N LEU A 116 10.93 13.68 -18.56
CA LEU A 116 9.55 14.05 -18.81
C LEU A 116 8.73 12.89 -19.42
N PRO A 117 9.19 12.22 -20.50
CA PRO A 117 8.56 10.99 -20.97
C PRO A 117 8.49 9.91 -19.91
N ALA A 118 9.58 9.71 -19.13
CA ALA A 118 9.59 8.73 -18.05
C ALA A 118 8.51 9.00 -17.00
N MET A 119 8.40 10.25 -16.56
CA MET A 119 7.36 10.69 -15.62
C MET A 119 5.95 10.44 -16.18
N ILE A 120 5.66 10.87 -17.41
CA ILE A 120 4.31 10.73 -18.00
C ILE A 120 3.89 9.26 -18.08
N ILE A 121 4.79 8.38 -18.53
CA ILE A 121 4.51 6.94 -18.67
C ILE A 121 4.31 6.32 -17.28
N ASP A 122 5.20 6.62 -16.33
CA ASP A 122 5.17 6.06 -14.99
C ASP A 122 3.92 6.49 -14.18
N VAL A 123 3.65 7.79 -14.17
CA VAL A 123 2.47 8.40 -13.51
C VAL A 123 1.16 7.93 -14.15
N GLY A 124 1.19 7.62 -15.46
CA GLY A 124 0.05 7.13 -16.23
C GLY A 124 -0.63 5.90 -15.60
N PHE A 125 0.13 5.01 -14.98
CA PHE A 125 -0.45 3.85 -14.30
C PHE A 125 -1.37 4.25 -13.13
N LEU A 126 -0.87 5.05 -12.19
CA LEU A 126 -1.64 5.51 -11.03
C LEU A 126 -2.83 6.37 -11.45
N ALA A 127 -2.69 7.18 -12.51
CA ALA A 127 -3.77 7.98 -13.07
C ALA A 127 -4.91 7.09 -13.62
N LEU A 128 -4.57 6.06 -14.39
CA LEU A 128 -5.55 5.11 -14.92
C LEU A 128 -6.22 4.29 -13.82
N VAL A 129 -5.46 3.87 -12.79
CA VAL A 129 -6.01 3.17 -11.62
C VAL A 129 -6.98 4.09 -10.86
N ALA A 130 -6.60 5.35 -10.60
CA ALA A 130 -7.47 6.32 -9.94
C ALA A 130 -8.77 6.51 -10.73
N ALA A 131 -8.68 6.69 -12.05
CA ALA A 131 -9.85 6.86 -12.92
C ALA A 131 -10.75 5.61 -12.92
N ALA A 132 -10.17 4.41 -13.04
CA ALA A 132 -10.92 3.16 -13.02
C ALA A 132 -11.63 2.95 -11.67
N VAL A 133 -10.93 3.15 -10.56
CA VAL A 133 -11.49 3.00 -9.20
C VAL A 133 -12.58 4.04 -8.95
N ALA A 134 -12.36 5.31 -9.32
CA ALA A 134 -13.36 6.37 -9.20
C ALA A 134 -14.63 6.04 -9.98
N ARG A 135 -14.48 5.63 -11.25
CA ARG A 135 -15.60 5.22 -12.10
C ARG A 135 -16.42 4.11 -11.47
N GLU A 136 -15.77 3.03 -11.02
CA GLU A 136 -16.49 1.88 -10.44
C GLU A 136 -17.19 2.24 -9.12
N ILE A 137 -16.55 3.06 -8.27
CA ILE A 137 -17.14 3.50 -6.99
C ILE A 137 -18.35 4.42 -7.22
N MET A 138 -18.22 5.40 -8.12
CA MET A 138 -19.29 6.35 -8.45
C MET A 138 -20.45 5.65 -9.15
N ALA A 139 -20.17 4.79 -10.12
CA ALA A 139 -21.20 4.03 -10.83
C ALA A 139 -21.90 3.01 -9.92
N GLY A 140 -21.22 2.52 -8.89
CA GLY A 140 -21.80 1.68 -7.82
C GLY A 140 -22.46 2.47 -6.69
N LYS A 141 -22.46 3.81 -6.74
CA LYS A 141 -22.96 4.71 -5.69
C LYS A 141 -22.39 4.42 -4.29
N ASN A 142 -21.17 3.85 -4.20
CA ASN A 142 -20.54 3.53 -2.91
C ASN A 142 -19.67 4.69 -2.41
N TRP A 143 -20.32 5.81 -2.10
CA TRP A 143 -19.66 7.06 -1.71
C TRP A 143 -18.72 6.92 -0.51
N ARG A 144 -19.03 5.98 0.41
CA ARG A 144 -18.19 5.67 1.59
C ARG A 144 -16.77 5.25 1.23
N ASN A 145 -16.56 4.72 0.03
CA ASN A 145 -15.27 4.26 -0.45
C ASN A 145 -14.52 5.28 -1.32
N LEU A 146 -15.08 6.47 -1.59
CA LEU A 146 -14.38 7.54 -2.33
C LEU A 146 -13.07 7.98 -1.67
N LYS A 147 -12.95 7.85 -0.36
CA LYS A 147 -11.71 8.08 0.37
C LYS A 147 -10.52 7.27 -0.20
N ILE A 148 -10.76 6.10 -0.79
CA ILE A 148 -9.70 5.30 -1.42
C ILE A 148 -9.18 6.03 -2.67
N VAL A 149 -10.07 6.64 -3.47
CA VAL A 149 -9.69 7.47 -4.63
C VAL A 149 -8.81 8.63 -4.19
N VAL A 150 -9.16 9.31 -3.10
CA VAL A 150 -8.33 10.39 -2.53
C VAL A 150 -6.93 9.90 -2.21
N MET A 151 -6.79 8.71 -1.63
CA MET A 151 -5.49 8.14 -1.24
C MET A 151 -4.66 7.70 -2.44
N ILE A 152 -5.29 7.18 -3.50
CA ILE A 152 -4.62 6.93 -4.79
C ILE A 152 -4.20 8.27 -5.42
N GLY A 153 -5.02 9.31 -5.29
CA GLY A 153 -4.69 10.67 -5.71
C GLY A 153 -3.47 11.23 -4.97
N LEU A 154 -3.33 10.96 -3.67
CA LEU A 154 -2.14 11.32 -2.90
C LEU A 154 -0.90 10.55 -3.36
N LEU A 155 -1.01 9.25 -3.66
CA LEU A 155 0.08 8.49 -4.26
C LEU A 155 0.48 9.04 -5.63
N LEU A 156 -0.51 9.37 -6.46
CA LEU A 156 -0.31 9.97 -7.78
C LEU A 156 0.42 11.32 -7.66
N ALA A 157 -0.04 12.21 -6.78
CA ALA A 157 0.60 13.49 -6.52
C ALA A 157 2.02 13.33 -5.96
N GLY A 158 2.23 12.37 -5.06
CA GLY A 158 3.55 12.04 -4.54
C GLY A 158 4.49 11.53 -5.64
N ASN A 159 4.01 10.70 -6.57
CA ASN A 159 4.82 10.21 -7.68
C ASN A 159 5.23 11.35 -8.62
N ILE A 160 4.30 12.25 -8.95
CA ILE A 160 4.60 13.45 -9.74
C ILE A 160 5.64 14.30 -9.01
N ALA A 161 5.45 14.57 -7.72
CA ALA A 161 6.41 15.32 -6.91
C ALA A 161 7.79 14.65 -6.88
N PHE A 162 7.84 13.32 -6.77
CA PHE A 162 9.08 12.56 -6.80
C PHE A 162 9.87 12.81 -8.09
N HIS A 163 9.23 12.65 -9.26
CA HIS A 163 9.89 12.88 -10.55
C HIS A 163 10.37 14.32 -10.70
N LEU A 164 9.57 15.30 -10.26
CA LEU A 164 9.94 16.72 -10.31
C LEU A 164 11.13 17.02 -9.38
N GLU A 165 11.12 16.56 -8.13
CA GLU A 165 12.22 16.77 -7.20
C GLU A 165 13.50 16.08 -7.65
N ALA A 166 13.41 14.82 -8.10
CA ALA A 166 14.57 14.09 -8.62
C ALA A 166 15.20 14.82 -9.81
N HIS A 167 14.38 15.40 -10.70
CA HIS A 167 14.88 16.17 -11.83
C HIS A 167 15.50 17.52 -11.42
N PHE A 168 14.78 18.33 -10.63
CA PHE A 168 15.21 19.70 -10.33
C PHE A 168 16.23 19.81 -9.19
N HIS A 169 16.22 18.86 -8.25
CA HIS A 169 17.06 18.87 -7.04
C HIS A 169 18.00 17.66 -6.95
N GLY A 170 17.94 16.72 -7.90
CA GLY A 170 18.78 15.51 -7.95
C GLY A 170 18.35 14.40 -6.98
N THR A 171 17.47 14.70 -6.02
CA THR A 171 16.92 13.75 -5.04
C THR A 171 15.47 14.07 -4.73
N ALA A 172 14.69 13.07 -4.37
CA ALA A 172 13.29 13.22 -3.98
C ALA A 172 13.14 13.12 -2.45
N ASP A 173 12.56 14.13 -1.82
CA ASP A 173 12.32 14.14 -0.38
C ASP A 173 10.83 14.20 -0.03
N TYR A 174 10.11 15.18 -0.58
CA TYR A 174 8.69 15.36 -0.32
C TYR A 174 7.86 14.26 -0.98
N GLY A 175 8.16 13.87 -2.21
CA GLY A 175 7.54 12.77 -2.94
C GLY A 175 7.59 11.49 -2.10
N ILE A 176 8.78 11.11 -1.63
CA ILE A 176 8.96 9.96 -0.73
C ILE A 176 8.04 10.07 0.50
N ARG A 177 8.08 11.18 1.24
CA ARG A 177 7.29 11.36 2.47
C ARG A 177 5.79 11.31 2.19
N VAL A 178 5.33 11.94 1.10
CA VAL A 178 3.92 11.95 0.67
C VAL A 178 3.45 10.55 0.29
N GLY A 179 4.24 9.80 -0.48
CA GLY A 179 3.91 8.44 -0.86
C GLY A 179 3.83 7.51 0.35
N ILE A 180 4.83 7.55 1.23
CA ILE A 180 4.83 6.76 2.48
C ILE A 180 3.62 7.12 3.35
N ALA A 181 3.33 8.41 3.53
CA ALA A 181 2.17 8.86 4.29
C ALA A 181 0.86 8.33 3.70
N ALA A 182 0.71 8.35 2.38
CA ALA A 182 -0.47 7.81 1.71
C ALA A 182 -0.64 6.30 1.96
N VAL A 183 0.46 5.52 1.92
CA VAL A 183 0.46 4.09 2.22
C VAL A 183 0.11 3.81 3.69
N VAL A 184 0.74 4.53 4.62
CA VAL A 184 0.47 4.39 6.07
C VAL A 184 -0.98 4.72 6.38
N LEU A 185 -1.52 5.78 5.77
CA LEU A 185 -2.94 6.11 5.89
C LEU A 185 -3.83 5.02 5.28
N LEU A 186 -3.44 4.42 4.14
CA LEU A 186 -4.19 3.33 3.50
C LEU A 186 -4.32 2.14 4.45
N ILE A 187 -3.22 1.72 5.05
CA ILE A 187 -3.18 0.66 6.06
C ILE A 187 -4.01 1.06 7.27
N THR A 188 -3.87 2.29 7.77
CA THR A 188 -4.59 2.79 8.95
C THR A 188 -6.12 2.78 8.73
N VAL A 189 -6.58 3.22 7.56
CA VAL A 189 -8.00 3.41 7.25
C VAL A 189 -8.67 2.10 6.82
N ILE A 190 -8.01 1.30 5.98
CA ILE A 190 -8.54 0.03 5.49
C ILE A 190 -8.33 -1.06 6.54
N GLY A 191 -7.11 -1.17 7.08
CA GLY A 191 -6.75 -2.16 8.10
C GLY A 191 -7.64 -2.08 9.33
N GLY A 192 -7.91 -0.89 9.86
CA GLY A 192 -8.78 -0.77 11.03
C GLY A 192 -10.28 -1.04 10.81
N ARG A 193 -10.69 -1.43 9.59
CA ARG A 193 -12.00 -2.04 9.34
C ARG A 193 -11.88 -3.53 9.05
N ILE A 194 -10.89 -3.92 8.25
CA ILE A 194 -10.68 -5.29 7.80
C ILE A 194 -10.19 -6.19 8.93
N ILE A 195 -9.18 -5.75 9.69
CA ILE A 195 -8.54 -6.54 10.75
C ILE A 195 -9.55 -6.87 11.86
N PRO A 196 -10.32 -5.91 12.42
CA PRO A 196 -11.35 -6.23 13.40
C PRO A 196 -12.45 -7.14 12.85
N SER A 197 -12.83 -6.96 11.57
CA SER A 197 -13.87 -7.77 10.94
C SER A 197 -13.45 -9.24 10.79
N PHE A 198 -12.24 -9.50 10.27
CA PHE A 198 -11.73 -10.86 10.16
C PHE A 198 -11.50 -11.51 11.52
N THR A 199 -11.02 -10.73 12.49
CA THR A 199 -10.83 -11.20 13.86
C THR A 199 -12.17 -11.60 14.49
N ARG A 200 -13.21 -10.78 14.32
CA ARG A 200 -14.56 -11.09 14.79
C ARG A 200 -15.08 -12.38 14.16
N ASN A 201 -14.99 -12.49 12.83
CA ASN A 201 -15.52 -13.64 12.09
C ASN A 201 -14.87 -14.95 12.53
N TRP A 202 -13.56 -14.93 12.76
CA TRP A 202 -12.84 -16.09 13.26
C TRP A 202 -13.18 -16.40 14.72
N LEU A 203 -13.14 -15.40 15.62
CA LEU A 203 -13.42 -15.59 17.06
C LEU A 203 -14.83 -16.11 17.32
N VAL A 204 -15.84 -15.62 16.60
CA VAL A 204 -17.22 -16.10 16.74
C VAL A 204 -17.34 -17.58 16.41
N ARG A 205 -16.54 -18.10 15.47
CA ARG A 205 -16.59 -19.48 15.01
C ARG A 205 -15.71 -20.42 15.84
N GLU A 206 -14.49 -20.00 16.15
CA GLU A 206 -13.42 -20.89 16.63
C GLU A 206 -12.99 -20.63 18.09
N ASN A 207 -13.23 -19.43 18.63
CA ASN A 207 -12.80 -19.06 19.99
C ASN A 207 -13.73 -17.98 20.60
N PRO A 208 -15.00 -18.33 20.90
CA PRO A 208 -15.98 -17.37 21.44
C PRO A 208 -15.47 -16.66 22.70
N GLY A 209 -15.88 -15.42 22.94
CA GLY A 209 -15.45 -14.60 24.08
C GLY A 209 -15.31 -13.12 23.72
N ARG A 210 -14.33 -12.41 24.30
CA ARG A 210 -14.01 -10.99 23.99
C ARG A 210 -13.86 -10.77 22.47
N LEU A 211 -14.75 -9.98 21.90
CA LEU A 211 -14.73 -9.62 20.49
C LEU A 211 -14.01 -8.29 20.25
N PRO A 212 -13.43 -8.07 19.06
CA PRO A 212 -12.86 -6.80 18.68
C PRO A 212 -13.91 -5.69 18.67
N ILE A 213 -13.50 -4.49 19.09
CA ILE A 213 -14.37 -3.31 19.07
C ILE A 213 -14.48 -2.80 17.62
N PRO A 214 -15.70 -2.60 17.08
CA PRO A 214 -15.86 -2.09 15.72
C PRO A 214 -15.36 -0.65 15.60
N PHE A 215 -15.03 -0.26 14.37
CA PHE A 215 -14.58 1.09 14.04
C PHE A 215 -15.58 2.15 14.53
N GLY A 216 -15.11 3.11 15.35
CA GLY A 216 -15.96 4.14 15.93
C GLY A 216 -15.29 5.53 16.00
N ARG A 217 -15.79 6.39 16.90
CA ARG A 217 -15.30 7.76 17.08
C ARG A 217 -13.82 7.82 17.48
N PHE A 218 -13.39 6.95 18.40
CA PHE A 218 -11.98 6.84 18.78
C PHE A 218 -11.09 6.54 17.58
N ASP A 219 -11.48 5.58 16.71
CA ASP A 219 -10.73 5.26 15.50
C ASP A 219 -10.60 6.46 14.55
N MET A 220 -11.63 7.31 14.48
CA MET A 220 -11.55 8.56 13.71
C MET A 220 -10.53 9.53 14.30
N ILE A 221 -10.49 9.68 15.62
CA ILE A 221 -9.49 10.51 16.31
C ILE A 221 -8.09 9.99 16.00
N VAL A 222 -7.85 8.68 16.08
CA VAL A 222 -6.54 8.08 15.76
C VAL A 222 -6.15 8.32 14.30
N VAL A 223 -7.10 8.20 13.36
CA VAL A 223 -6.86 8.51 11.94
C VAL A 223 -6.49 9.98 11.76
N LEU A 224 -7.25 10.91 12.33
CA LEU A 224 -7.00 12.35 12.21
C LEU A 224 -5.68 12.76 12.87
N ALA A 225 -5.35 12.19 14.03
CA ALA A 225 -4.06 12.39 14.68
C ALA A 225 -2.90 11.89 13.80
N SER A 226 -3.07 10.72 13.16
CA SER A 226 -2.09 10.19 12.20
C SER A 226 -1.91 11.10 10.98
N VAL A 227 -3.01 11.66 10.44
CA VAL A 227 -2.96 12.63 9.34
C VAL A 227 -2.18 13.88 9.75
N GLY A 228 -2.47 14.46 10.93
CA GLY A 228 -1.76 15.63 11.43
C GLY A 228 -0.26 15.37 11.65
N ALA A 229 0.07 14.23 12.25
CA ALA A 229 1.47 13.84 12.48
C ALA A 229 2.22 13.61 11.16
N LEU A 230 1.61 12.94 10.18
CA LEU A 230 2.22 12.72 8.86
C LEU A 230 2.35 14.01 8.07
N ALA A 231 1.37 14.92 8.13
CA ALA A 231 1.46 16.23 7.48
C ALA A 231 2.61 17.07 8.08
N SER A 232 2.74 17.08 9.41
CA SER A 232 3.87 17.72 10.10
C SER A 232 5.20 17.08 9.70
N TRP A 233 5.25 15.75 9.56
CA TRP A 233 6.45 15.03 9.15
C TRP A 233 6.85 15.30 7.69
N ILE A 234 5.87 15.44 6.79
CA ILE A 234 6.13 15.83 5.40
C ILE A 234 6.79 17.22 5.35
N ALA A 235 6.26 18.18 6.11
CA ALA A 235 6.69 19.58 6.07
C ALA A 235 7.98 19.85 6.87
N ALA A 236 8.12 19.25 8.05
CA ALA A 236 9.22 19.52 8.99
C ALA A 236 9.63 18.24 9.74
N PRO A 237 10.29 17.28 9.06
CA PRO A 237 10.57 15.94 9.61
C PRO A 237 11.46 15.95 10.85
N GLN A 238 12.32 16.96 11.00
CA GLN A 238 13.27 17.10 12.12
C GLN A 238 12.73 17.98 13.27
N SER A 239 11.51 18.54 13.14
CA SER A 239 10.95 19.42 14.17
C SER A 239 10.57 18.64 15.44
N ARG A 240 10.85 19.22 16.61
CA ARG A 240 10.41 18.69 17.92
C ARG A 240 8.89 18.57 18.01
N TRP A 241 8.15 19.46 17.34
CA TRP A 241 6.69 19.39 17.25
C TRP A 241 6.25 18.16 16.46
N THR A 242 6.88 17.89 15.32
CA THR A 242 6.66 16.67 14.54
C THR A 242 6.94 15.43 15.40
N ALA A 243 8.05 15.42 16.15
CA ALA A 243 8.41 14.32 17.02
C ALA A 243 7.32 14.03 18.08
N ALA A 244 6.79 15.06 18.73
CA ALA A 244 5.71 14.94 19.70
C ALA A 244 4.40 14.44 19.06
N LEU A 245 4.03 14.96 17.87
CA LEU A 245 2.85 14.50 17.14
C LEU A 245 2.98 13.04 16.71
N LEU A 246 4.16 12.62 16.23
CA LEU A 246 4.44 11.23 15.87
C LEU A 246 4.35 10.31 17.10
N ALA A 247 4.88 10.73 18.26
CA ALA A 247 4.76 9.97 19.51
C ALA A 247 3.28 9.78 19.90
N GLY A 248 2.52 10.88 19.92
CA GLY A 248 1.09 10.85 20.24
C GLY A 248 0.30 9.95 19.29
N ALA A 249 0.53 10.07 17.98
CA ALA A 249 -0.10 9.21 16.97
C ALA A 249 0.30 7.74 17.16
N GLY A 250 1.57 7.44 17.44
CA GLY A 250 2.05 6.10 17.71
C GLY A 250 1.36 5.45 18.92
N LEU A 251 1.26 6.17 20.04
CA LEU A 251 0.58 5.68 21.25
C LEU A 251 -0.93 5.45 21.01
N LEU A 252 -1.58 6.37 20.30
CA LEU A 252 -2.99 6.21 19.92
C LEU A 252 -3.21 4.99 19.00
N GLN A 253 -2.27 4.71 18.09
CA GLN A 253 -2.31 3.55 17.21
C GLN A 253 -2.10 2.23 17.98
N ILE A 254 -1.25 2.21 19.02
CA ILE A 254 -1.12 1.07 19.95
C ILE A 254 -2.44 0.84 20.68
N ALA A 255 -3.00 1.90 21.28
CA ALA A 255 -4.29 1.82 21.97
C ALA A 255 -5.38 1.31 21.03
N ARG A 256 -5.39 1.76 19.77
CA ARG A 256 -6.31 1.28 18.74
C ARG A 256 -6.13 -0.21 18.44
N LEU A 257 -4.91 -0.67 18.22
CA LEU A 257 -4.61 -2.08 17.93
C LEU A 257 -5.03 -3.00 19.09
N SER A 258 -4.82 -2.59 20.34
CA SER A 258 -5.20 -3.37 21.53
C SER A 258 -6.70 -3.68 21.62
N ARG A 259 -7.54 -2.86 20.97
CA ARG A 259 -9.01 -3.01 20.92
C ARG A 259 -9.46 -4.10 19.93
N TRP A 260 -8.55 -4.70 19.17
CA TRP A 260 -8.87 -5.66 18.12
C TRP A 260 -8.73 -7.13 18.55
N ALA A 261 -8.37 -7.39 19.81
CA ALA A 261 -8.28 -8.75 20.36
C ALA A 261 -7.37 -9.71 19.55
N GLY A 262 -6.31 -9.17 18.92
CA GLY A 262 -5.37 -9.95 18.10
C GLY A 262 -4.55 -10.98 18.89
N ASP A 263 -4.37 -10.75 20.19
CA ASP A 263 -3.79 -11.71 21.14
C ASP A 263 -4.56 -13.04 21.19
N ARG A 264 -5.81 -13.08 20.73
CA ARG A 264 -6.65 -14.28 20.75
C ARG A 264 -6.58 -15.08 19.44
N THR A 265 -5.86 -14.60 18.42
CA THR A 265 -5.88 -15.17 17.07
C THR A 265 -4.67 -16.05 16.72
N PHE A 266 -3.82 -16.40 17.69
CA PHE A 266 -2.60 -17.20 17.46
C PHE A 266 -2.82 -18.52 16.69
N ARG A 267 -4.00 -19.12 16.82
CA ARG A 267 -4.36 -20.36 16.10
C ARG A 267 -4.66 -20.15 14.61
N ASP A 268 -4.94 -18.93 14.19
CA ASP A 268 -5.20 -18.56 12.79
C ASP A 268 -4.12 -17.61 12.29
N ARG A 269 -3.16 -18.19 11.56
CA ARG A 269 -1.97 -17.46 11.08
C ARG A 269 -2.35 -16.34 10.11
N LEU A 270 -3.41 -16.52 9.31
CA LEU A 270 -3.90 -15.54 8.34
C LEU A 270 -4.50 -14.30 9.01
N VAL A 271 -5.12 -14.43 10.18
CA VAL A 271 -5.64 -13.32 10.97
C VAL A 271 -4.55 -12.74 11.88
N LEU A 272 -3.67 -13.56 12.44
CA LEU A 272 -2.55 -13.10 13.27
C LEU A 272 -1.63 -12.17 12.48
N ILE A 273 -1.23 -12.55 11.27
CA ILE A 273 -0.26 -11.79 10.47
C ILE A 273 -0.75 -10.38 10.13
N LEU A 274 -2.07 -10.17 10.06
CA LEU A 274 -2.65 -8.84 9.88
C LEU A 274 -2.41 -7.93 11.09
N HIS A 275 -2.44 -8.47 12.31
CA HIS A 275 -2.12 -7.71 13.52
C HIS A 275 -0.63 -7.42 13.62
N VAL A 276 0.21 -8.39 13.29
CA VAL A 276 1.66 -8.23 13.24
C VAL A 276 2.03 -7.14 12.23
N GLY A 277 1.49 -7.21 11.00
CA GLY A 277 1.68 -6.18 9.99
C GLY A 277 1.18 -4.81 10.45
N TYR A 278 0.02 -4.73 11.09
CA TYR A 278 -0.46 -3.46 11.62
C TYR A 278 0.40 -2.91 12.76
N ALA A 279 1.00 -3.76 13.61
CA ALA A 279 1.85 -3.33 14.73
C ALA A 279 3.09 -2.53 14.28
N PHE A 280 3.51 -2.71 13.03
CA PHE A 280 4.57 -1.89 12.44
C PHE A 280 4.15 -0.44 12.15
N VAL A 281 2.84 -0.14 12.05
CA VAL A 281 2.34 1.24 11.92
C VAL A 281 2.71 2.08 13.15
N PRO A 282 2.27 1.76 14.38
CA PRO A 282 2.69 2.50 15.56
C PRO A 282 4.20 2.43 15.79
N LEU A 283 4.85 1.29 15.48
CA LEU A 283 6.31 1.18 15.61
C LEU A 283 7.03 2.22 14.74
N GLY A 284 6.64 2.41 13.48
CA GLY A 284 7.25 3.41 12.61
C GLY A 284 7.02 4.85 13.11
N PHE A 285 5.83 5.16 13.65
CA PHE A 285 5.56 6.45 14.29
C PHE A 285 6.51 6.71 15.47
N LEU A 286 6.66 5.72 16.37
CA LEU A 286 7.51 5.85 17.55
C LEU A 286 9.00 5.89 17.21
N LEU A 287 9.45 5.10 16.24
CA LEU A 287 10.85 5.11 15.79
C LEU A 287 11.23 6.43 15.11
N LEU A 288 10.36 7.02 14.29
CA LEU A 288 10.61 8.34 13.71
C LEU A 288 10.58 9.44 14.76
N SER A 289 9.71 9.34 15.77
CA SER A 289 9.71 10.25 16.91
C SER A 289 11.03 10.16 17.68
N ALA A 290 11.48 8.95 18.01
CA ALA A 290 12.75 8.72 18.69
C ALA A 290 13.95 9.26 17.88
N ALA A 291 13.97 9.02 16.57
CA ALA A 291 15.01 9.53 15.68
C ALA A 291 15.06 11.07 15.66
N ALA A 292 13.91 11.75 15.70
CA ALA A 292 13.85 13.21 15.80
C ALA A 292 14.35 13.76 17.16
N PHE A 293 14.42 12.92 18.19
CA PHE A 293 15.09 13.22 19.47
C PHE A 293 16.54 12.71 19.53
N GLY A 294 17.10 12.24 18.40
CA GLY A 294 18.49 11.76 18.32
C GLY A 294 18.70 10.30 18.74
N VAL A 295 17.64 9.52 18.91
CA VAL A 295 17.72 8.09 19.28
C VAL A 295 17.40 7.21 18.08
N GLY A 296 18.38 6.42 17.63
CA GLY A 296 18.23 5.54 16.46
C GLY A 296 18.25 6.31 15.13
N THR A 297 17.72 5.70 14.07
CA THR A 297 17.73 6.28 12.72
C THR A 297 16.33 6.48 12.16
N ALA A 298 16.13 7.56 11.41
CA ALA A 298 14.87 7.79 10.70
C ALA A 298 14.56 6.66 9.69
N SER A 299 15.63 6.07 9.12
CA SER A 299 15.52 4.92 8.23
C SER A 299 14.83 3.73 8.91
N ALA A 300 15.10 3.46 10.20
CA ALA A 300 14.44 2.37 10.91
C ALA A 300 12.91 2.55 10.99
N GLY A 301 12.44 3.78 11.26
CA GLY A 301 11.00 4.06 11.28
C GLY A 301 10.35 4.01 9.89
N ILE A 302 11.06 4.46 8.85
CA ILE A 302 10.61 4.31 7.45
C ILE A 302 10.51 2.83 7.07
N HIS A 303 11.51 2.01 7.41
CA HIS A 303 11.49 0.57 7.14
C HIS A 303 10.41 -0.16 7.94
N ALA A 304 10.15 0.27 9.18
CA ALA A 304 9.01 -0.23 9.93
C ALA A 304 7.70 0.02 9.16
N TRP A 305 7.48 1.22 8.61
CA TRP A 305 6.28 1.47 7.81
C TRP A 305 6.23 0.74 6.47
N VAL A 306 7.31 0.77 5.68
CA VAL A 306 7.28 0.27 4.30
C VAL A 306 7.55 -1.23 4.26
N ALA A 307 8.67 -1.71 4.79
CA ALA A 307 9.00 -3.13 4.78
C ALA A 307 8.15 -3.92 5.79
N GLY A 308 7.98 -3.38 7.01
CA GLY A 308 7.20 -4.01 8.07
C GLY A 308 5.69 -3.94 7.78
N ALA A 309 5.11 -2.74 7.84
CA ALA A 309 3.66 -2.60 7.76
C ALA A 309 3.14 -2.86 6.34
N ALA A 310 3.65 -2.15 5.33
CA ALA A 310 3.15 -2.35 3.97
C ALA A 310 3.51 -3.75 3.45
N GLY A 311 4.75 -4.20 3.61
CA GLY A 311 5.20 -5.53 3.17
C GLY A 311 4.43 -6.70 3.80
N LEU A 312 4.23 -6.70 5.13
CA LEU A 312 3.44 -7.78 5.75
C LEU A 312 1.95 -7.70 5.40
N MET A 313 1.38 -6.49 5.32
CA MET A 313 -0.03 -6.31 4.97
C MET A 313 -0.31 -6.72 3.52
N THR A 314 0.58 -6.38 2.57
CA THR A 314 0.44 -6.81 1.18
C THR A 314 0.52 -8.32 1.07
N LEU A 315 1.52 -8.96 1.69
CA LEU A 315 1.63 -10.42 1.71
C LEU A 315 0.38 -11.09 2.31
N ALA A 316 -0.08 -10.61 3.48
CA ALA A 316 -1.28 -11.15 4.12
C ALA A 316 -2.52 -11.07 3.25
N VAL A 317 -2.73 -9.92 2.58
CA VAL A 317 -3.85 -9.70 1.66
C VAL A 317 -3.69 -10.55 0.40
N MET A 318 -2.48 -10.62 -0.17
CA MET A 318 -2.20 -11.39 -1.38
C MET A 318 -2.51 -12.87 -1.18
N THR A 319 -2.02 -13.47 -0.09
CA THR A 319 -2.26 -14.88 0.23
C THR A 319 -3.75 -15.16 0.40
N ARG A 320 -4.43 -14.37 1.25
CA ARG A 320 -5.86 -14.59 1.55
C ARG A 320 -6.74 -14.39 0.33
N ALA A 321 -6.53 -13.33 -0.44
CA ALA A 321 -7.33 -13.04 -1.62
C ALA A 321 -7.08 -14.06 -2.73
N SER A 322 -5.83 -14.49 -2.93
CA SER A 322 -5.50 -15.51 -3.93
C SER A 322 -6.17 -16.84 -3.59
N LEU A 323 -6.05 -17.32 -2.35
CA LEU A 323 -6.69 -18.57 -1.92
C LEU A 323 -8.22 -18.47 -2.01
N GLY A 324 -8.79 -17.42 -1.43
CA GLY A 324 -10.25 -17.23 -1.38
C GLY A 324 -10.90 -17.11 -2.75
N HIS A 325 -10.27 -16.41 -3.70
CA HIS A 325 -10.82 -16.24 -5.05
C HIS A 325 -10.47 -17.37 -6.03
N THR A 326 -9.64 -18.34 -5.61
CA THR A 326 -9.37 -19.56 -6.39
C THR A 326 -10.02 -20.80 -5.80
N GLY A 327 -10.82 -20.65 -4.73
CA GLY A 327 -11.53 -21.76 -4.08
C GLY A 327 -10.64 -22.67 -3.23
N GLN A 328 -9.41 -22.24 -2.95
CA GLN A 328 -8.47 -22.98 -2.10
C GLN A 328 -8.79 -22.76 -0.62
N ALA A 329 -8.37 -23.71 0.22
CA ALA A 329 -8.58 -23.62 1.67
C ALA A 329 -7.83 -22.43 2.28
N LEU A 330 -8.47 -21.75 3.24
CA LEU A 330 -7.86 -20.70 4.05
C LEU A 330 -7.28 -21.33 5.31
N VAL A 331 -6.06 -21.86 5.21
CA VAL A 331 -5.30 -22.49 6.29
C VAL A 331 -4.09 -21.65 6.70
#